data_AF-A0A2D4VN07-F1
#
_entry.id   AF-A0A2D4VN07-F1
#
_cell.length_a   1.000
_cell.length_b   1.000
_cell.length_c   1.000
_cell.angle_alpha   90.00
_cell.angle_beta   90.00
_cell.angle_gamma   90.00
#
_symmetry.space_group_name_H-M   'P 1'
#
loop_
_entity.id
_entity.type
_entity.pdbx_description
1 polymer ?
#
loop_
_entity_poly.entity_id
_entity_poly.type
_entity_poly.pdbx_seq_one_letter_code
_entity_poly.pdbx_strand_id
1 'polypeptide(L)'
;VYPAPEQAGLGVHLTLDMGGQARFGPDVEWIEPGVDGTLDYSVDPARGDLFYDAIRRYWSALPEGALVPAYAGIRPKIQRPGEPPRDFVVSGPGEHGVAGLVNLFGIESPGLTASLSLADYVVAMLDGKS
;
A
#
# COMPACT_ATOMS: atom_id res chain seq x y z
N VAL A 1 -14.36 -2.27 14.15
CA VAL A 1 -14.48 -0.80 14.34
C VAL A 1 -13.55 -0.15 13.35
N TYR A 2 -14.03 0.77 12.52
CA TYR A 2 -13.22 1.48 11.52
C TYR A 2 -13.00 2.93 12.02
N PRO A 3 -11.80 3.30 12.49
CA PRO A 3 -11.52 4.69 12.81
C PRO A 3 -11.45 5.53 11.53
N ALA A 4 -12.02 6.73 11.57
CA ALA A 4 -11.88 7.70 10.49
C ALA A 4 -10.40 8.13 10.37
N PRO A 5 -9.88 8.38 9.15
CA PRO A 5 -8.49 8.78 8.98
C PRO A 5 -8.26 10.18 9.58
N GLU A 6 -7.56 10.24 10.71
CA GLU A 6 -6.95 11.48 11.18
C GLU A 6 -5.70 11.78 10.35
N GLN A 7 -5.51 13.04 9.96
CA GLN A 7 -4.34 13.52 9.21
C GLN A 7 -2.99 13.33 9.95
N ALA A 8 -2.99 12.93 11.22
CA ALA A 8 -1.81 12.92 12.08
C ALA A 8 -1.65 11.65 12.95
N GLY A 9 -2.45 10.60 12.73
CA GLY A 9 -2.35 9.35 13.47
C GLY A 9 -1.77 8.24 12.59
N LEU A 10 -0.91 7.38 13.15
CA LEU A 10 -0.57 6.10 12.54
C LEU A 10 -1.90 5.35 12.33
N GLY A 11 -2.40 5.28 11.09
CA GLY A 11 -3.65 4.64 10.72
C GLY A 11 -3.54 3.12 10.80
N VAL A 12 -3.25 2.58 11.98
CA VAL A 12 -3.05 1.16 12.23
C VAL A 12 -4.40 0.47 12.20
N HIS A 13 -4.67 -0.23 11.09
CA HIS A 13 -5.87 -1.04 10.95
C HIS A 13 -5.67 -2.41 11.61
N LEU A 14 -6.73 -2.92 12.21
CA LEU A 14 -6.83 -4.34 12.55
C LEU A 14 -7.48 -5.08 11.37
N THR A 15 -6.76 -6.06 10.83
CA THR A 15 -7.28 -6.98 9.82
C THR A 15 -7.24 -8.41 10.36
N LEU A 16 -8.11 -9.27 9.83
CA LEU A 16 -8.08 -10.70 10.08
C LEU A 16 -7.69 -11.40 8.80
N ASP A 17 -6.74 -12.34 8.88
CA ASP A 17 -6.50 -13.25 7.78
C ASP A 17 -7.56 -14.36 7.72
N MET A 18 -7.48 -15.20 6.68
CA MET A 18 -8.43 -16.30 6.47
C MET A 18 -8.37 -17.37 7.57
N GLY A 19 -7.30 -17.43 8.37
CA GLY A 19 -7.16 -18.29 9.54
C GLY A 19 -7.68 -17.65 10.83
N GLY A 20 -8.17 -16.42 10.78
CA GLY A 20 -8.66 -15.67 11.93
C GLY A 20 -7.55 -15.00 12.75
N GLN A 21 -6.30 -14.98 12.28
CA GLN A 21 -5.23 -14.26 13.00
C GLN A 21 -5.34 -12.76 12.78
N ALA A 22 -5.23 -12.01 13.88
CA ALA A 22 -5.21 -10.57 13.90
C ALA A 22 -3.86 -10.02 13.40
N ARG A 23 -3.93 -9.00 12.54
CA ARG A 23 -2.76 -8.26 12.06
C ARG A 23 -3.01 -6.78 12.17
N PHE A 24 -2.01 -6.07 12.69
CA PHE A 24 -2.05 -4.63 12.86
C PHE A 24 -1.16 -3.95 11.84
N GLY A 25 -1.67 -2.87 11.24
CA GLY A 25 -0.91 -2.00 10.35
C GLY A 25 -1.67 -1.63 9.09
N PRO A 26 -0.95 -1.33 8.00
CA PRO A 26 0.48 -1.06 7.98
C PRO A 26 0.78 0.32 8.60
N ASP A 27 2.01 0.53 9.04
CA ASP A 27 2.56 1.87 9.20
C ASP A 27 3.06 2.39 7.83
N VAL A 28 3.77 3.52 7.84
CA VAL A 28 4.31 4.13 6.64
C VAL A 28 5.79 4.45 6.84
N GLU A 29 6.59 4.02 5.88
CA GLU A 29 8.00 4.36 5.75
C GLU A 29 8.31 4.63 4.27
N TRP A 30 9.05 5.71 4.01
CA TRP A 30 9.64 5.95 2.71
C TRP A 30 11.03 5.33 2.70
N ILE A 31 11.28 4.51 1.69
CA ILE A 31 12.56 3.83 1.50
C ILE A 31 13.15 4.23 0.16
N GLU A 32 14.48 4.21 0.07
CA GLU A 32 15.20 4.33 -1.18
C GLU A 32 15.67 2.94 -1.62
N PRO A 33 15.57 2.57 -2.91
CA PRO A 33 16.17 1.35 -3.41
C PRO A 33 17.69 1.33 -3.16
N GLY A 34 18.25 0.14 -3.00
CA GLY A 34 19.69 -0.07 -2.99
C GLY A 34 20.36 0.41 -4.27
N VAL A 35 21.68 0.56 -4.25
CA VAL A 35 22.46 1.04 -5.41
C VAL A 35 22.31 0.18 -6.67
N ASP A 36 21.92 -1.07 -6.51
CA ASP A 36 21.63 -2.07 -7.54
C ASP A 36 20.13 -2.22 -7.85
N GLY A 37 19.28 -1.38 -7.25
CA GLY A 37 17.82 -1.43 -7.37
C GLY A 37 17.16 -2.44 -6.43
N THR A 38 17.89 -3.03 -5.49
CA THR A 38 17.31 -3.93 -4.49
C THR A 38 16.31 -3.21 -3.58
N LEU A 39 15.23 -3.89 -3.25
CA LEU A 39 14.20 -3.39 -2.33
C LEU A 39 14.29 -4.16 -1.02
N ASP A 40 14.41 -3.45 0.09
CA ASP A 40 14.47 -4.06 1.42
C ASP A 40 13.06 -4.31 1.97
N TYR A 41 12.76 -5.58 2.24
CA TYR A 41 11.51 -6.04 2.85
C TYR A 41 11.71 -6.51 4.30
N SER A 42 12.86 -6.22 4.90
CA SER A 42 13.13 -6.53 6.29
C SER A 42 12.11 -5.85 7.21
N VAL A 43 11.71 -6.57 8.26
CA VAL A 43 10.79 -6.04 9.27
C VAL A 43 11.62 -5.73 10.50
N ASP A 44 11.81 -4.44 10.77
CA ASP A 44 12.42 -3.99 12.02
C ASP A 44 11.43 -4.16 13.18
N PRO A 45 11.70 -5.05 14.16
CA PRO A 45 10.81 -5.26 15.30
C PRO A 45 10.56 -3.99 16.12
N ALA A 46 11.52 -3.05 16.17
CA ALA A 46 11.39 -1.82 16.94
C ALA A 46 10.28 -0.90 16.41
N ARG A 47 9.90 -1.04 15.13
CA ARG A 47 8.75 -0.30 14.57
C ARG A 47 7.43 -0.69 15.21
N GLY A 48 7.34 -1.90 15.78
CA GLY A 48 6.18 -2.38 16.52
C GLY A 48 5.85 -1.52 17.76
N ASP A 49 6.84 -0.82 18.32
CA ASP A 49 6.64 0.02 19.50
C ASP A 49 5.63 1.16 19.23
N LEU A 50 5.66 1.71 18.00
CA LEU A 50 4.72 2.76 17.55
C LEU A 50 3.26 2.30 17.53
N PHE A 51 3.02 0.98 17.48
CA PHE A 51 1.69 0.40 17.33
C PHE A 51 0.99 0.28 18.68
N TYR A 52 1.72 0.08 19.79
CA TYR A 52 1.09 -0.09 21.11
C TYR A 52 0.25 1.13 21.49
N ASP A 53 0.80 2.33 21.36
CA ASP A 53 0.09 3.57 21.68
C ASP A 53 -1.11 3.79 20.75
N ALA A 54 -0.98 3.47 19.47
CA ALA A 54 -2.07 3.59 18.50
C ALA A 54 -3.22 2.59 18.78
N ILE A 55 -2.88 1.33 19.05
CA ILE A 55 -3.85 0.26 19.30
C ILE A 55 -4.56 0.47 20.64
N ARG A 56 -3.83 0.88 21.70
CA ARG A 56 -4.38 1.09 23.04
C ARG A 56 -5.47 2.17 23.10
N ARG A 57 -5.56 3.04 22.09
CA ARG A 57 -6.67 4.00 21.95
C ARG A 57 -8.03 3.31 21.81
N TYR A 58 -8.08 2.11 21.21
CA TYR A 58 -9.32 1.34 21.01
C TYR A 58 -9.30 -0.06 21.64
N TRP A 59 -8.13 -0.57 22.03
CA TRP A 59 -7.97 -1.79 22.79
C TRP A 59 -6.98 -1.56 23.95
N SER A 60 -7.46 -0.88 25.00
CA SER A 60 -6.63 -0.48 26.15
C SER A 60 -6.00 -1.64 26.90
N ALA A 61 -6.59 -2.83 26.83
CA ALA A 61 -6.11 -4.04 27.48
C ALA A 61 -5.08 -4.83 26.63
N LEU A 62 -4.56 -4.27 25.53
CA LEU A 62 -3.48 -4.90 24.73
C LEU A 62 -2.29 -5.23 25.66
N PRO A 63 -1.96 -6.53 25.84
CA PRO A 63 -0.85 -6.93 26.70
C PRO A 63 0.47 -6.43 26.15
N GLU A 64 1.39 -6.08 27.05
CA GLU A 64 2.77 -5.79 26.68
C GLU A 64 3.42 -7.02 26.01
N GLY A 65 4.22 -6.80 24.97
CA GLY A 65 4.89 -7.88 24.23
C GLY A 65 3.97 -8.77 23.38
N ALA A 66 2.69 -8.43 23.20
CA ALA A 66 1.75 -9.20 22.40
C ALA A 66 1.94 -9.04 20.87
N LEU A 67 2.59 -7.96 20.44
CA LEU A 67 2.88 -7.73 19.03
C LEU A 67 4.14 -8.50 18.61
N VAL A 68 4.02 -9.30 17.55
CA VAL A 68 5.14 -10.00 16.93
C VAL A 68 5.36 -9.49 15.51
N PRO A 69 6.63 -9.38 15.05
CA PRO A 69 6.92 -9.02 13.66
C PRO A 69 6.22 -9.98 12.68
N ALA A 70 5.61 -9.42 11.64
CA ALA A 70 4.90 -10.19 10.62
C ALA A 70 5.59 -10.09 9.25
N TYR A 71 5.21 -9.10 8.43
CA TYR A 71 5.77 -8.89 7.10
C TYR A 71 5.71 -7.41 6.72
N ALA A 72 6.51 -7.04 5.72
CA ALA A 72 6.47 -5.74 5.08
C ALA A 72 5.93 -5.85 3.65
N GLY A 73 5.44 -4.75 3.11
CA GLY A 73 5.06 -4.60 1.71
C GLY A 73 5.38 -3.19 1.23
N ILE A 74 5.86 -3.08 -0.01
CA ILE A 74 6.26 -1.79 -0.61
C ILE A 74 5.18 -1.36 -1.61
N ARG A 75 4.71 -0.12 -1.48
CA ARG A 75 3.73 0.46 -2.41
C ARG A 75 4.46 1.17 -3.56
N PRO A 76 4.07 0.95 -4.82
CA PRO A 76 4.63 1.70 -5.94
C PRO A 76 4.07 3.14 -5.91
N LYS A 77 4.88 4.11 -5.49
CA LYS A 77 4.50 5.53 -5.46
C LYS A 77 5.03 6.25 -6.71
N ILE A 78 4.26 7.20 -7.22
CA ILE A 78 4.64 8.09 -8.32
C ILE A 78 4.78 9.56 -7.87
N GLN A 79 4.73 9.78 -6.57
CA GLN A 79 4.91 11.03 -5.86
C GLN A 79 6.03 10.90 -4.83
N ARG A 80 6.65 12.02 -4.48
CA ARG A 80 7.71 12.07 -3.46
C ARG A 80 7.16 12.18 -2.03
N PRO A 81 7.98 11.89 -1.00
CA PRO A 81 7.63 12.23 0.38
C PRO A 81 7.21 13.70 0.49
N GLY A 82 6.04 13.94 1.11
CA GLY A 82 5.48 15.28 1.29
C GLY A 82 4.67 15.83 0.11
N GLU A 83 4.65 15.16 -1.04
CA GLU A 83 3.76 15.52 -2.15
C GLU A 83 2.34 14.94 -1.92
N PRO A 84 1.30 15.60 -2.48
CA PRO A 84 -0.05 15.05 -2.45
C PRO A 84 -0.11 13.63 -3.06
N PRO A 85 -0.98 12.75 -2.55
CA PRO A 85 -1.25 11.47 -3.18
C PRO A 85 -1.64 11.64 -4.65
N ARG A 86 -1.12 10.77 -5.51
CA ARG A 86 -1.49 10.72 -6.94
C ARG A 86 -2.37 9.51 -7.20
N ASP A 87 -3.26 9.64 -8.16
CA ASP A 87 -4.10 8.54 -8.65
C ASP A 87 -3.28 7.53 -9.47
N PHE A 88 -3.87 6.38 -9.77
CA PHE A 88 -3.31 5.43 -10.73
C PHE A 88 -3.07 6.10 -12.08
N VAL A 89 -1.97 5.76 -12.74
CA VAL A 89 -1.70 6.19 -14.11
C VAL A 89 -1.69 4.97 -15.01
N VAL A 90 -2.67 4.90 -15.91
CA VAL A 90 -2.72 3.90 -16.98
C VAL A 90 -2.49 4.63 -18.29
N SER A 91 -1.29 4.51 -18.84
CA SER A 91 -0.87 5.25 -20.02
C SER A 91 -0.77 4.33 -21.21
N GLY A 92 -1.64 4.54 -22.21
CA GLY A 92 -1.74 3.71 -23.41
C GLY A 92 -1.29 4.39 -24.70
N PRO A 93 -1.44 3.71 -25.86
CA PRO A 93 -0.94 4.20 -27.15
C PRO A 93 -1.48 5.59 -27.53
N GLY A 94 -2.70 5.94 -27.13
CA GLY A 94 -3.29 7.26 -27.37
C GLY A 94 -2.60 8.41 -26.61
N GLU A 95 -1.87 8.11 -25.53
CA GLU A 95 -1.15 9.12 -24.73
C GLU A 95 0.32 9.22 -25.14
N HIS A 96 1.01 8.08 -25.25
CA HIS A 96 2.46 8.04 -25.48
C HIS A 96 2.86 7.68 -26.92
N GLY A 97 1.91 7.32 -27.80
CA GLY A 97 2.15 7.07 -29.23
C GLY A 97 2.81 5.72 -29.59
N VAL A 98 2.95 4.79 -28.63
CA VAL A 98 3.61 3.49 -28.86
C VAL A 98 2.54 2.42 -29.00
N ALA A 99 2.39 1.90 -30.22
CA ALA A 99 1.41 0.87 -30.52
C ALA A 99 1.68 -0.42 -29.72
N GLY A 100 0.62 -1.00 -29.15
CA GLY A 100 0.69 -2.27 -28.42
C GLY A 100 1.32 -2.19 -27.02
N LEU A 101 1.61 -0.99 -26.49
CA LEU A 101 2.13 -0.79 -25.14
C LEU A 101 1.09 -0.08 -24.27
N VAL A 102 0.87 -0.59 -23.05
CA VAL A 102 0.16 0.11 -21.97
C VAL A 102 1.02 0.01 -20.71
N ASN A 103 1.27 1.15 -20.07
CA ASN A 103 1.99 1.24 -18.81
C ASN A 103 1.02 1.44 -17.64
N LEU A 104 1.26 0.73 -16.53
CA LEU A 104 0.52 0.90 -15.29
C LEU A 104 1.48 1.40 -14.21
N PHE A 105 1.33 2.66 -13.80
CA PHE A 105 2.15 3.27 -12.76
C PHE A 105 1.32 3.60 -11.53
N GLY A 106 1.95 3.49 -10.36
CA GLY A 106 1.32 3.90 -9.11
C GLY A 106 0.16 3.01 -8.67
N ILE A 107 0.08 1.75 -9.12
CA ILE A 107 -1.00 0.82 -8.73
C ILE A 107 -0.79 0.34 -7.28
N GLU A 108 -1.02 1.24 -6.33
CA GLU A 108 -1.05 0.97 -4.90
C GLU A 108 -2.46 0.55 -4.44
N SER A 109 -2.82 0.70 -3.17
CA SER A 109 -4.19 0.43 -2.71
C SER A 109 -5.17 1.45 -3.34
N PRO A 110 -6.36 1.02 -3.84
CA PRO A 110 -6.98 -0.31 -3.76
C PRO A 110 -6.77 -1.20 -5.00
N GLY A 111 -5.54 -1.34 -5.49
CA GLY A 111 -5.20 -1.99 -6.76
C GLY A 111 -5.61 -3.47 -6.85
N LEU A 112 -5.55 -4.22 -5.75
CA LEU A 112 -6.07 -5.60 -5.74
C LEU A 112 -7.58 -5.63 -5.98
N THR A 113 -8.34 -4.77 -5.30
CA THR A 113 -9.80 -4.65 -5.47
C THR A 113 -10.15 -4.18 -6.89
N ALA A 114 -9.35 -3.27 -7.47
CA ALA A 114 -9.58 -2.73 -8.80
C ALA A 114 -9.03 -3.61 -9.95
N SER A 115 -8.37 -4.73 -9.64
CA SER A 115 -7.55 -5.49 -10.60
C SER A 115 -8.31 -5.96 -11.85
N LEU A 116 -9.55 -6.43 -11.70
CA LEU A 116 -10.36 -6.89 -12.84
C LEU A 116 -10.79 -5.71 -13.72
N SER A 117 -11.25 -4.60 -13.13
CA SER A 117 -11.59 -3.39 -13.88
C SER A 117 -10.38 -2.78 -14.59
N LEU A 118 -9.19 -2.82 -13.96
CA LEU A 118 -7.94 -2.39 -14.58
C LEU A 118 -7.58 -3.26 -15.79
N ALA A 119 -7.77 -4.58 -15.70
CA ALA A 119 -7.53 -5.48 -16.82
C ALA A 119 -8.44 -5.17 -18.01
N ASP A 120 -9.75 -5.00 -17.78
CA ASP A 120 -10.71 -4.63 -18.82
C ASP A 120 -10.34 -3.31 -19.50
N TYR A 121 -9.91 -2.32 -18.71
CA TYR A 121 -9.48 -1.01 -19.21
C TYR A 121 -8.22 -1.10 -20.08
N VAL A 122 -7.23 -1.90 -19.66
CA VAL A 122 -6.01 -2.14 -20.43
C VAL A 122 -6.31 -2.83 -21.77
N VAL A 123 -7.20 -3.84 -21.78
CA VAL A 123 -7.61 -4.53 -23.02
C VAL A 123 -8.31 -3.56 -23.98
N ALA A 124 -9.21 -2.72 -23.48
CA ALA A 124 -9.91 -1.74 -24.31
C ALA A 124 -8.94 -0.75 -25.00
N MET A 125 -7.89 -0.32 -24.30
CA MET A 125 -6.84 0.54 -24.87
C MET A 125 -6.01 -0.16 -25.95
N LEU A 126 -5.71 -1.45 -25.77
CA LEU A 126 -4.93 -2.23 -26.73
C LEU A 126 -5.71 -2.57 -28.00
N ASP A 127 -7.02 -2.79 -27.87
CA ASP A 127 -7.94 -3.07 -28.98
C ASP A 127 -8.26 -1.83 -29.84
N GLY A 128 -7.79 -0.64 -29.44
CA GLY A 128 -8.09 0.63 -30.13
C GLY A 128 -9.55 1.05 -30.00
N LYS A 129 -10.26 0.61 -28.95
CA LYS A 129 -11.68 0.93 -28.70
C LYS A 129 -11.89 2.17 -27.81
N SER A 130 -10.85 2.96 -27.56
CA SER A 130 -10.91 4.18 -26.75
C SER A 130 -11.04 5.44 -27.60
#